data_AF-Q5XVQ3-F1
#
_entry.id   AF-Q5XVQ3-F1
#
_cell.length_a   1.000
_cell.length_b   1.000
_cell.length_c   1.000
_cell.angle_alpha   90.00
_cell.angle_beta   90.00
_cell.angle_gamma   90.00
#
_symmetry.space_group_name_H-M   'P 1'
#
loop_
_entity.id
_entity.type
_entity.pdbx_description
1 polymer ?
#
loop_
_entity_poly.entity_id
_entity_poly.type
_entity_poly.pdbx_seq_one_letter_code
_entity_poly.pdbx_strand_id
1 'polypeptide(L)'
;FISGLMLANRRHLPHSVDWRDRGLVTPVKDQKNCDCGWAFSATGSLEGQHFKKTQNLVKLSEQQLVDCSGRQGNSGCTGGSVDNAFTYIENNGGIETQDSYPYRAKAGQCLYKPDNMIVTCTDFQDV
;
A
#
# COMPACT_ATOMS: atom_id res chain seq x y z
N PHE A 1 -45.38 -7.02 -1.48
CA PHE A 1 -44.82 -5.68 -1.73
C PHE A 1 -44.05 -5.23 -0.50
N ILE A 2 -42.71 -5.16 -0.65
CA ILE A 2 -41.70 -4.34 0.07
C ILE A 2 -41.64 -4.56 1.60
N SER A 3 -40.72 -5.40 2.08
CA SER A 3 -39.30 -5.10 2.36
C SER A 3 -39.12 -4.04 3.46
N GLY A 4 -38.97 -4.50 4.69
CA GLY A 4 -38.71 -3.64 5.83
C GLY A 4 -38.07 -4.40 6.99
N LEU A 5 -36.80 -4.77 6.85
CA LEU A 5 -35.85 -4.84 7.98
C LEU A 5 -34.41 -5.05 7.47
N MET A 6 -33.80 -3.99 6.96
CA MET A 6 -32.35 -3.82 7.04
C MET A 6 -32.11 -2.47 7.71
N LEU A 7 -32.22 -2.47 9.04
CA LEU A 7 -31.65 -1.40 9.86
C LEU A 7 -30.14 -1.52 9.71
N ALA A 8 -29.60 -0.97 8.61
CA ALA A 8 -28.20 -0.60 8.55
C ALA A 8 -27.97 0.39 9.70
N ASN A 9 -27.28 -0.11 10.73
CA ASN A 9 -26.80 0.66 11.86
C ASN A 9 -26.11 1.92 11.30
N ARG A 10 -26.77 3.09 11.35
CA ARG A 10 -26.16 4.37 10.98
C ARG A 10 -25.08 4.65 12.02
N ARG A 11 -23.87 4.15 11.77
CA ARG A 11 -22.69 4.49 12.56
C ARG A 11 -22.60 6.01 12.54
N HIS A 12 -22.61 6.63 13.72
CA HIS A 12 -22.38 8.06 13.86
C HIS A 12 -20.94 8.34 13.42
N LEU A 13 -20.79 8.78 12.16
CA LEU A 13 -19.48 9.12 11.61
C LEU A 13 -19.07 10.50 12.13
N PRO A 14 -17.78 10.71 12.42
CA PRO A 14 -17.29 12.03 12.79
C PRO A 14 -17.44 13.01 11.62
N HIS A 15 -17.64 14.30 11.94
CA HIS A 15 -17.73 15.36 10.94
C HIS A 15 -16.44 15.57 10.13
N SER A 16 -15.29 15.25 10.73
CA SER A 16 -13.97 15.33 10.09
C SER A 16 -13.07 14.22 10.61
N VAL A 17 -12.22 13.70 9.74
CA VAL A 17 -11.16 12.75 10.08
C VAL A 17 -9.88 13.21 9.44
N ASP A 18 -8.84 13.35 10.25
CA ASP A 18 -7.46 13.47 9.79
C ASP A 18 -6.65 12.32 10.38
N TRP A 19 -6.14 11.45 9.53
CA TRP A 19 -5.33 10.31 9.94
C TRP A 19 -3.89 10.70 10.28
N ARG A 20 -3.43 11.88 9.85
CA ARG A 20 -2.11 12.43 10.19
C ARG A 20 -2.02 12.74 11.68
N ASP A 21 -3.07 13.34 12.22
CA ASP A 21 -3.20 13.65 13.66
C ASP A 21 -3.22 12.39 14.53
N ARG A 22 -3.40 11.21 13.91
CA ARG A 22 -3.46 9.91 14.58
C ARG A 22 -2.20 9.07 14.35
N GLY A 23 -1.20 9.57 13.63
CA GLY A 23 0.06 8.87 13.38
C GLY A 23 0.03 7.79 12.30
N LEU A 24 -1.04 7.73 11.48
CA LEU A 24 -1.19 6.70 10.44
C LEU A 24 -0.50 7.05 9.11
N VAL A 25 0.11 8.24 9.01
CA VAL A 25 0.59 8.78 7.74
C VAL A 25 2.07 9.08 7.85
N THR A 26 2.88 8.47 6.96
CA THR A 26 4.30 8.77 6.85
C THR A 26 4.53 10.16 6.23
N PRO A 27 5.74 10.75 6.37
CA PRO A 27 6.06 12.00 5.68
C PRO A 27 5.87 11.89 4.16
N VAL A 28 5.57 13.02 3.53
CA VAL A 28 5.42 13.12 2.07
C VAL A 28 6.69 12.60 1.37
N LYS A 29 6.50 11.75 0.36
CA LYS A 29 7.54 11.20 -0.50
C LYS A 29 7.44 11.81 -1.92
N ASP A 30 8.43 11.57 -2.77
CA ASP A 30 8.51 12.15 -4.14
C ASP A 30 8.81 11.06 -5.18
N GLN A 31 7.86 10.85 -6.11
CA GLN A 31 7.95 9.87 -7.20
C GLN A 31 8.87 10.30 -8.36
N LYS A 32 9.35 11.54 -8.36
CA LYS A 32 10.20 12.10 -9.43
C LYS A 32 9.54 11.92 -10.81
N ASN A 33 10.33 11.59 -11.82
CA ASN A 33 9.88 11.44 -13.22
C ASN A 33 9.43 10.00 -13.55
N CYS A 34 9.03 9.20 -12.55
CA CYS A 34 8.56 7.83 -12.72
C CYS A 34 7.03 7.80 -12.53
N ASP A 35 6.28 7.26 -13.50
CA ASP A 35 4.83 7.12 -13.40
C ASP A 35 4.47 5.89 -12.54
N CYS A 36 4.66 6.07 -11.22
CA CYS A 36 4.48 5.03 -10.21
C CYS A 36 3.62 5.49 -9.03
N GLY A 37 2.76 6.48 -9.23
CA GLY A 37 1.85 6.96 -8.17
C GLY A 37 0.99 5.84 -7.57
N TRP A 38 0.69 4.80 -8.36
CA TRP A 38 0.04 3.57 -7.89
C TRP A 38 0.81 2.86 -6.78
N ALA A 39 2.16 2.83 -6.84
CA ALA A 39 3.00 2.20 -5.82
C ALA A 39 3.00 3.01 -4.52
N PHE A 40 3.09 4.34 -4.61
CA PHE A 40 2.99 5.25 -3.45
C PHE A 40 1.62 5.18 -2.78
N SER A 41 0.54 5.05 -3.57
CA SER A 41 -0.81 4.89 -3.05
C SER A 41 -0.97 3.55 -2.29
N ALA A 42 -0.45 2.47 -2.86
CA ALA A 42 -0.49 1.15 -2.24
C ALA A 42 0.33 1.11 -0.94
N THR A 43 1.57 1.62 -0.94
CA THR A 43 2.40 1.67 0.27
C THR A 43 1.78 2.56 1.34
N GLY A 44 1.33 3.78 1.02
CA GLY A 44 0.71 4.67 2.00
C GLY A 44 -0.54 4.07 2.67
N SER A 45 -1.35 3.36 1.90
CA SER A 45 -2.52 2.64 2.43
C SER A 45 -2.12 1.50 3.38
N LEU A 46 -1.12 0.69 3.00
CA LEU A 46 -0.63 -0.42 3.82
C LEU A 46 0.11 0.05 5.08
N GLU A 47 0.89 1.13 4.99
CA GLU A 47 1.54 1.78 6.13
C GLU A 47 0.51 2.17 7.19
N GLY A 48 -0.60 2.78 6.78
CA GLY A 48 -1.69 3.16 7.68
C GLY A 48 -2.38 1.95 8.33
N GLN A 49 -2.66 0.88 7.58
CA GLN A 49 -3.22 -0.35 8.15
C GLN A 49 -2.24 -1.06 9.08
N HIS A 50 -0.96 -1.07 8.73
CA HIS A 50 0.08 -1.63 9.58
C HIS A 50 0.15 -0.86 10.90
N PHE A 51 0.24 0.47 10.88
CA PHE A 51 0.21 1.30 12.09
C PHE A 51 -1.06 1.06 12.92
N LYS A 52 -2.23 1.00 12.28
CA LYS A 52 -3.49 0.71 12.97
C LYS A 52 -3.45 -0.63 13.73
N LYS A 53 -2.76 -1.64 13.17
CA LYS A 53 -2.64 -2.98 13.77
C LYS A 53 -1.54 -3.07 14.83
N THR A 54 -0.39 -2.44 14.60
CA THR A 54 0.84 -2.67 15.37
C THR A 54 1.28 -1.48 16.22
N GLN A 55 0.71 -0.31 15.98
CA GLN A 55 1.15 0.98 16.52
C GLN A 55 2.60 1.34 16.13
N ASN A 56 3.13 0.70 15.09
CA ASN A 56 4.45 0.98 14.55
C ASN A 56 4.32 1.60 13.16
N LEU A 57 4.84 2.82 12.95
CA LEU A 57 4.78 3.49 11.66
C LEU A 57 6.07 3.19 10.90
N VAL A 58 5.95 2.48 9.78
CA VAL A 58 7.07 2.07 8.95
C VAL A 58 6.94 2.68 7.56
N LYS A 59 8.07 2.88 6.87
CA LYS A 59 8.08 3.33 5.47
C LYS A 59 8.18 2.13 4.53
N LEU A 60 7.15 1.96 3.71
CA LEU A 60 6.96 1.11 2.54
C LEU A 60 8.07 1.26 1.49
N SER A 61 8.59 0.18 0.88
CA SER A 61 9.37 0.29 -0.36
C SER A 61 8.46 0.36 -1.59
N GLU A 62 8.29 1.56 -2.15
CA GLU A 62 7.66 1.69 -3.47
C GLU A 62 8.49 1.02 -4.57
N GLN A 63 9.80 0.98 -4.41
CA GLN A 63 10.71 0.43 -5.40
C GLN A 63 10.52 -1.07 -5.59
N GLN A 64 10.26 -1.81 -4.50
CA GLN A 64 9.94 -3.23 -4.61
C GLN A 64 8.70 -3.44 -5.47
N LEU A 65 7.66 -2.63 -5.30
CA LEU A 65 6.46 -2.72 -6.14
C LEU A 65 6.80 -2.43 -7.61
N VAL A 66 7.51 -1.33 -7.87
CA VAL A 66 7.95 -0.92 -9.21
C VAL A 66 8.74 -2.03 -9.92
N ASP A 67 9.60 -2.75 -9.21
CA ASP A 67 10.50 -3.74 -9.79
C ASP A 67 9.93 -5.16 -9.83
N CYS A 68 9.03 -5.54 -8.92
CA CYS A 68 8.66 -6.93 -8.68
C CYS A 68 7.21 -7.29 -9.04
N SER A 69 6.31 -6.32 -9.14
CA SER A 69 4.86 -6.60 -9.35
C SER A 69 4.44 -6.73 -10.82
N GLY A 70 5.41 -6.89 -11.74
CA GLY A 70 5.14 -7.03 -13.17
C GLY A 70 4.30 -8.26 -13.52
N ARG A 71 4.43 -9.36 -12.76
CA ARG A 71 3.62 -10.57 -12.94
C ARG A 71 2.14 -10.36 -12.62
N GLN A 72 1.83 -9.36 -11.80
CA GLN A 72 0.47 -8.96 -11.45
C GLN A 72 -0.11 -7.92 -12.41
N GLY A 73 0.66 -7.46 -13.41
CA GLY A 73 0.18 -6.53 -14.44
C GLY A 73 0.60 -5.07 -14.25
N ASN A 74 1.47 -4.78 -13.27
CA ASN A 74 2.07 -3.45 -13.15
C ASN A 74 3.22 -3.24 -14.13
N SER A 75 3.43 -2.00 -14.57
CA SER A 75 4.43 -1.66 -15.60
C SER A 75 5.53 -0.72 -15.07
N GLY A 76 5.90 -0.87 -13.79
CA GLY A 76 6.96 -0.08 -13.18
C GLY A 76 6.71 1.43 -13.26
N CYS A 77 7.56 2.14 -14.00
CA CYS A 77 7.48 3.59 -14.21
C CYS A 77 6.59 4.03 -15.37
N THR A 78 5.80 3.14 -15.97
CA THR A 78 4.86 3.47 -17.04
C THR A 78 3.40 3.22 -16.62
N GLY A 79 3.13 3.20 -15.32
CA GLY A 79 1.81 2.95 -14.76
C GLY A 79 1.61 1.56 -14.14
N GLY A 80 0.47 1.41 -13.49
CA GLY A 80 0.08 0.24 -12.70
C GLY A 80 -1.17 0.52 -11.89
N SER A 81 -1.62 -0.45 -11.10
CA SER A 81 -2.77 -0.33 -10.20
C SER A 81 -2.40 -0.69 -8.77
N VAL A 82 -3.16 -0.13 -7.83
CA VAL A 82 -3.05 -0.42 -6.41
C VAL A 82 -3.45 -1.87 -6.12
N ASP A 83 -4.49 -2.38 -6.76
CA ASP A 83 -4.96 -3.76 -6.60
C ASP A 83 -3.91 -4.79 -7.03
N ASN A 84 -3.23 -4.54 -8.15
CA ASN A 84 -2.13 -5.41 -8.59
C ASN A 84 -0.95 -5.35 -7.61
N ALA A 85 -0.71 -4.18 -7.00
CA ALA A 85 0.30 -4.06 -5.95
C ALA A 85 -0.08 -4.86 -4.70
N PHE A 86 -1.33 -4.79 -4.22
CA PHE A 86 -1.78 -5.61 -3.09
C PHE A 86 -1.77 -7.11 -3.41
N THR A 87 -2.23 -7.48 -4.61
CA THR A 87 -2.14 -8.86 -5.12
C THR A 87 -0.69 -9.34 -5.13
N TYR A 88 0.27 -8.48 -5.49
CA TYR A 88 1.69 -8.81 -5.39
C TYR A 88 2.10 -9.01 -3.93
N ILE A 89 1.80 -8.07 -3.03
CA ILE A 89 2.22 -8.15 -1.62
C ILE A 89 1.66 -9.42 -0.95
N GLU A 90 0.40 -9.75 -1.20
CA GLU A 90 -0.24 -10.98 -0.72
C GLU A 90 0.49 -12.23 -1.25
N ASN A 91 0.63 -12.35 -2.57
CA ASN A 91 1.27 -13.52 -3.20
C ASN A 91 2.76 -13.65 -2.86
N ASN A 92 3.44 -12.53 -2.68
CA ASN A 92 4.86 -12.48 -2.33
C ASN A 92 5.10 -12.81 -0.85
N GLY A 93 4.05 -12.81 -0.03
CA GLY A 93 4.11 -13.00 1.42
C GLY A 93 4.45 -11.72 2.19
N GLY A 94 4.68 -10.59 1.52
CA GLY A 94 4.94 -9.31 2.17
C GLY A 94 5.78 -8.35 1.33
N ILE A 95 6.18 -7.25 1.97
CA ILE A 95 6.96 -6.15 1.39
C ILE A 95 8.06 -5.68 2.36
N GLU A 96 9.19 -5.27 1.80
CA GLU A 96 10.33 -4.68 2.50
C GLU A 96 10.07 -3.21 2.85
N THR A 97 10.83 -2.69 3.81
CA THR A 97 10.85 -1.25 4.09
C THR A 97 11.66 -0.49 3.06
N GLN A 98 11.42 0.81 2.98
CA GLN A 98 12.21 1.75 2.18
C GLN A 98 13.71 1.69 2.52
N ASP A 99 14.07 1.42 3.78
CA ASP A 99 15.47 1.39 4.19
C ASP A 99 16.18 0.12 3.70
N SER A 100 15.47 -1.02 3.64
CA SER A 100 15.97 -2.29 3.09
C SER A 100 15.98 -2.32 1.56
N TYR A 101 15.01 -1.64 0.93
CA TYR A 101 14.89 -1.54 -0.53
C TYR A 101 14.62 -0.08 -0.96
N PRO A 102 15.68 0.74 -1.12
CA PRO A 102 15.55 2.17 -1.40
C PRO A 102 14.98 2.53 -2.77
N TYR A 103 14.27 3.65 -2.83
CA TYR A 103 13.68 4.22 -4.06
C TYR A 103 14.71 4.79 -5.04
N ARG A 104 14.53 4.46 -6.32
CA ARG A 104 15.45 4.77 -7.43
C ARG A 104 14.78 5.50 -8.60
N ALA A 105 13.46 5.69 -8.55
CA ALA A 105 12.68 6.37 -9.59
C ALA A 105 12.88 5.82 -11.01
N LYS A 106 13.13 4.52 -11.13
CA LYS A 106 13.25 3.80 -12.40
C LYS A 106 12.87 2.35 -12.20
N ALA A 107 12.29 1.73 -13.24
CA ALA A 107 12.10 0.29 -13.25
C ALA A 107 13.46 -0.41 -13.38
N GLY A 108 13.64 -1.48 -12.61
CA GLY A 108 14.84 -2.29 -12.59
C GLY A 108 14.54 -3.76 -12.39
N GLN A 109 15.60 -4.54 -12.15
CA GLN A 109 15.45 -5.94 -11.76
C GLN A 109 14.83 -6.02 -10.36
N CYS A 110 13.95 -6.99 -10.14
CA CYS A 110 13.45 -7.32 -8.82
C CYS A 110 14.60 -7.86 -7.95
N LEU A 111 14.97 -7.11 -6.92
CA LEU A 111 16.03 -7.46 -5.96
C LEU A 111 15.45 -7.86 -4.58
N TYR A 112 14.18 -8.26 -4.55
CA TYR A 112 13.49 -8.64 -3.31
C TYR A 112 14.25 -9.75 -2.57
N LYS A 113 14.38 -9.60 -1.25
CA LYS A 113 14.97 -10.60 -0.36
C LYS A 113 13.95 -11.06 0.68
N PRO A 114 13.57 -12.36 0.70
CA PRO A 114 12.61 -12.89 1.67
C PRO A 114 12.97 -12.63 3.14
N ASP A 115 14.26 -12.63 3.47
CA ASP A 115 14.74 -12.40 4.84
C ASP A 115 14.51 -10.96 5.35
N ASN A 116 14.22 -10.02 4.45
CA ASN A 116 13.96 -8.62 4.75
C ASN A 116 12.46 -8.28 4.84
N MET A 117 11.58 -9.28 4.81
CA MET A 117 10.13 -9.08 4.84
C MET A 117 9.66 -8.44 6.15
N ILE A 118 9.06 -7.24 6.08
CA ILE A 118 8.67 -6.48 7.28
C ILE A 118 7.14 -6.38 7.44
N VAL A 119 6.37 -6.30 6.35
CA VAL A 119 4.90 -6.12 6.43
C VAL A 119 4.17 -7.02 5.45
N THR A 120 3.10 -7.66 5.92
CA THR A 120 2.25 -8.56 5.14
C THR A 120 0.87 -7.95 4.89
N CYS A 121 0.24 -8.34 3.78
CA CYS A 121 -1.14 -8.04 3.43
C CYS A 121 -1.87 -9.36 3.20
N THR A 122 -3.02 -9.56 3.86
CA THR A 122 -3.76 -10.84 3.79
C THR A 122 -5.10 -10.73 3.06
N ASP A 123 -5.56 -9.51 2.80
CA ASP A 123 -6.79 -9.20 2.06
C ASP A 123 -6.81 -7.72 1.69
N PHE A 124 -7.53 -7.34 0.63
CA PHE A 124 -7.76 -5.96 0.23
C PHE A 124 -9.15 -5.79 -0.39
N GLN A 125 -9.72 -4.58 -0.24
CA GLN A 125 -11.06 -4.26 -0.70
C GLN A 125 -11.00 -2.98 -1.53
N ASP A 126 -11.43 -3.07 -2.78
CA ASP A 126 -11.74 -1.90 -3.61
C ASP A 126 -13.08 -1.28 -3.15
N VAL A 127 -13.16 0.06 -3.11
CA VAL A 127 -14.27 0.81 -2.48
C VAL A 127 -15.09 1.63 -3.45
#